data_AF-A0ABD5S2W2-F1
#
_entry.id   AF-A0ABD5S2W2-F1
#
_cell.length_a   1.000
_cell.length_b   1.000
_cell.length_c   1.000
_cell.angle_alpha   90.00
_cell.angle_beta   90.00
_cell.angle_gamma   90.00
#
_symmetry.space_group_name_H-M   'P 1'
#
loop_
_entity.id
_entity.type
_entity.pdbx_description
1 polymer ?
#
loop_
_entity_poly.entity_id
_entity_poly.type
_entity_poly.pdbx_seq_one_letter_code
_entity_poly.pdbx_strand_id
1 'polypeptide(L)'
;MQGQETRRMNGVETFPMDDLFAVLKNDRRRETVRFLADVEGSVSLSTVATYLANEPDSTRGVSYRSVYVSLQQSHLPILVEHGVVEYDPASRTVGRGPQFEAVADYLANATTAAADRSVLPDVTVASVGLLVLASDRLGLISLGEGGVLLVSAGA
;
A
#
# COMPACT_ATOMS: atom_id res chain seq x y z
N MET A 1 -5.45 11.41 45.43
CA MET A 1 -5.32 9.97 45.10
C MET A 1 -6.18 9.70 43.88
N GLN A 2 -5.64 9.95 42.69
CA GLN A 2 -6.36 9.76 41.43
C GLN A 2 -6.25 8.29 41.03
N GLY A 3 -7.40 7.63 40.94
CA GLY A 3 -7.52 6.32 40.32
C GLY A 3 -7.16 6.46 38.85
N GLN A 4 -6.10 5.76 38.44
CA GLN A 4 -5.85 5.52 37.03
C GLN A 4 -6.94 4.56 36.56
N GLU A 5 -7.97 5.15 35.94
CA GLU A 5 -8.94 4.46 35.11
C GLU A 5 -8.17 3.57 34.13
N THR A 6 -8.32 2.27 34.37
CA THR A 6 -8.01 1.24 33.40
C THR A 6 -8.81 1.55 32.14
N ARG A 7 -8.15 2.17 31.15
CA ARG A 7 -8.65 2.30 29.79
C ARG A 7 -8.80 0.89 29.24
N ARG A 8 -9.97 0.29 29.47
CA ARG A 8 -10.37 -0.98 28.88
C ARG A 8 -10.48 -0.76 27.38
N MET A 9 -9.45 -1.16 26.65
CA MET A 9 -9.56 -1.46 25.23
C MET A 9 -10.32 -2.79 25.14
N ASN A 10 -11.64 -2.71 25.01
CA ASN A 10 -12.50 -3.86 24.79
C ASN A 10 -12.42 -4.28 23.32
N GLY A 11 -12.05 -5.55 23.11
CA GLY A 11 -12.09 -6.25 21.82
C GLY A 11 -10.70 -6.64 21.34
N VAL A 12 -10.51 -7.93 21.06
CA VAL A 12 -9.25 -8.61 20.71
C VAL A 12 -8.42 -8.98 21.94
N GLU A 13 -8.25 -10.30 22.14
CA GLU A 13 -7.24 -10.84 23.03
C GLU A 13 -5.91 -10.24 22.61
N THR A 14 -5.41 -9.30 23.41
CA THR A 14 -4.27 -8.46 23.03
C THR A 14 -3.07 -9.36 22.77
N PHE A 15 -2.67 -9.45 21.50
CA PHE A 15 -1.37 -10.00 21.13
C PHE A 15 -0.32 -9.28 21.99
N PRO A 16 0.43 -10.00 22.86
CA PRO A 16 1.26 -9.36 23.87
C PRO A 16 2.19 -8.32 23.25
N MET A 17 2.32 -7.16 23.91
CA MET A 17 3.04 -6.03 23.31
C MET A 17 4.51 -6.38 23.02
N ASP A 18 5.16 -7.18 23.86
CA ASP A 18 6.52 -7.65 23.64
C ASP A 18 6.63 -8.55 22.38
N ASP A 19 5.65 -9.42 22.17
CA ASP A 19 5.56 -10.26 20.98
C ASP A 19 5.30 -9.40 19.73
N LEU A 20 4.47 -8.37 19.86
CA LEU A 20 4.18 -7.42 18.77
C LEU A 20 5.45 -6.70 18.32
N PHE A 21 6.24 -6.23 19.27
CA PHE A 21 7.53 -5.62 18.97
C PHE A 21 8.50 -6.61 18.33
N ALA A 22 8.55 -7.86 18.81
CA ALA A 22 9.38 -8.91 18.22
C ALA A 22 9.02 -9.12 16.74
N VAL A 23 7.73 -9.24 16.42
CA VAL A 23 7.22 -9.42 15.06
C VAL A 23 7.44 -8.17 14.20
N LEU A 24 7.15 -6.97 14.68
CA LEU A 24 7.11 -5.76 13.85
C LEU A 24 8.45 -5.02 13.71
N LYS A 25 9.46 -5.36 14.51
CA LYS A 25 10.78 -4.70 14.51
C LYS A 25 11.48 -4.68 13.15
N ASN A 26 11.21 -5.66 12.27
CA ASN A 26 11.89 -5.74 10.97
C ASN A 26 10.94 -5.44 9.81
N ASP A 27 11.38 -4.55 8.92
CA ASP A 27 10.61 -4.06 7.78
C ASP A 27 10.10 -5.20 6.90
N ARG A 28 10.93 -6.22 6.68
CA ARG A 28 10.56 -7.38 5.85
C ARG A 28 9.39 -8.17 6.43
N ARG A 29 9.30 -8.29 7.76
CA ARG A 29 8.15 -8.93 8.42
C ARG A 29 6.90 -8.09 8.26
N ARG A 30 7.00 -6.77 8.40
CA ARG A 30 5.87 -5.85 8.17
C ARG A 30 5.37 -5.92 6.72
N GLU A 31 6.28 -5.90 5.75
CA GLU A 31 5.93 -6.02 4.33
C GLU A 31 5.29 -7.38 4.01
N THR A 32 5.80 -8.47 4.60
CA THR A 32 5.19 -9.80 4.44
C THR A 32 3.76 -9.83 4.96
N VAL A 33 3.52 -9.26 6.15
CA VAL A 33 2.16 -9.18 6.72
C VAL A 33 1.26 -8.30 5.85
N ARG A 34 1.73 -7.15 5.36
CA ARG A 34 0.95 -6.30 4.44
C ARG A 34 0.58 -7.04 3.16
N PHE A 35 1.54 -7.72 2.53
CA PHE A 35 1.27 -8.51 1.33
C PHE A 35 0.21 -9.58 1.58
N LEU A 36 0.31 -10.32 2.69
CA LEU A 36 -0.66 -11.36 3.03
C LEU A 36 -2.05 -10.80 3.39
N ALA A 37 -2.16 -9.51 3.76
CA ALA A 37 -3.43 -8.87 4.07
C ALA A 37 -4.27 -8.61 2.81
N ASP A 38 -3.63 -8.53 1.64
CA ASP A 38 -4.29 -8.39 0.34
C ASP A 38 -4.56 -9.74 -0.36
N VAL A 39 -4.14 -10.84 0.26
CA VAL A 39 -4.23 -12.19 -0.29
C VAL A 39 -5.25 -13.02 0.48
N GLU A 40 -6.11 -13.72 -0.25
CA GLU A 40 -7.01 -14.73 0.29
C GLU A 40 -6.32 -16.11 0.33
N GLY A 41 -6.42 -16.82 1.46
CA GLY A 41 -5.86 -18.16 1.62
C GLY A 41 -4.33 -18.19 1.72
N SER A 42 -3.72 -19.27 1.20
CA SER A 42 -2.27 -19.46 1.19
C SER A 42 -1.66 -19.23 -0.18
N VAL A 43 -0.43 -18.73 -0.20
CA VAL A 43 0.33 -18.40 -1.42
C VAL A 43 1.72 -18.98 -1.36
N SER A 44 2.33 -19.21 -2.53
CA SER A 44 3.69 -19.74 -2.56
C SER A 44 4.69 -18.75 -1.97
N LEU A 45 5.68 -19.27 -1.24
CA LEU A 45 6.81 -18.47 -0.72
C LEU A 45 7.56 -17.74 -1.85
N SER A 46 7.61 -18.35 -3.03
CA SER A 46 8.16 -17.73 -4.23
C SER A 46 7.37 -16.50 -4.68
N THR A 47 6.04 -16.53 -4.57
CA THR A 47 5.19 -15.37 -4.88
C THR A 47 5.49 -14.23 -3.90
N VAL A 48 5.53 -14.52 -2.59
CA VAL A 48 5.87 -13.54 -1.56
C VAL A 48 7.25 -12.93 -1.82
N ALA A 49 8.27 -13.75 -2.07
CA ALA A 49 9.62 -13.28 -2.34
C ALA A 49 9.73 -12.43 -3.62
N THR A 50 8.96 -12.76 -4.65
CA THR A 50 8.92 -11.99 -5.91
C THR A 50 8.31 -10.62 -5.69
N TYR A 51 7.18 -10.57 -4.97
CA TYR A 51 6.53 -9.32 -4.63
C TYR A 51 7.48 -8.40 -3.85
N LEU A 52 8.05 -8.92 -2.76
CA LEU A 52 8.95 -8.16 -1.88
C LEU A 52 10.29 -7.75 -2.51
N ALA A 53 10.70 -8.40 -3.61
CA ALA A 53 11.88 -8.02 -4.38
C ALA A 53 11.60 -6.91 -5.40
N ASN A 54 10.33 -6.73 -5.79
CA ASN A 54 9.90 -5.73 -6.77
C ASN A 54 9.26 -4.50 -6.10
N GLU A 55 9.05 -4.52 -4.78
CA GLU A 55 8.42 -3.41 -4.06
C GLU A 55 9.29 -2.13 -4.16
N PRO A 56 8.70 -0.96 -4.50
CA PRO A 56 9.45 0.29 -4.74
C PRO A 56 10.24 0.76 -3.52
N ASP A 57 9.75 0.48 -2.33
CA ASP A 57 10.33 0.85 -1.04
C ASP A 57 11.47 -0.09 -0.59
N SER A 58 11.82 -1.09 -1.39
CA SER A 58 13.05 -1.84 -1.22
C SER A 58 14.25 -0.92 -1.50
N THR A 59 14.62 -0.10 -0.51
CA THR A 59 15.75 0.86 -0.49
C THR A 59 17.11 0.24 -0.81
N ARG A 60 17.15 -1.08 -0.98
CA ARG A 60 18.29 -1.86 -1.45
C ARG A 60 17.72 -2.68 -2.59
N GLY A 61 18.23 -2.58 -3.82
CA GLY A 61 17.84 -3.47 -4.91
C GLY A 61 18.14 -4.94 -4.55
N VAL A 62 17.24 -5.57 -3.79
CA VAL A 62 17.45 -6.89 -3.20
C VAL A 62 16.98 -7.92 -4.21
N SER A 63 17.90 -8.80 -4.63
CA SER A 63 17.52 -9.89 -5.54
C SER A 63 16.45 -10.79 -4.91
N TYR A 64 15.55 -11.33 -5.75
CA TYR A 64 14.59 -12.37 -5.40
C TYR A 64 15.20 -13.47 -4.51
N ARG A 65 16.38 -13.97 -4.89
CA ARG A 65 17.06 -15.06 -4.16
C ARG A 65 17.42 -14.65 -2.73
N SER A 66 17.90 -13.42 -2.55
CA SER A 66 18.23 -12.90 -1.22
C SER A 66 16.97 -12.74 -0.35
N VAL A 67 15.87 -12.26 -0.93
CA VAL A 67 14.58 -12.15 -0.21
C VAL A 67 14.08 -13.54 0.19
N TYR A 68 14.05 -14.49 -0.74
CA TYR A 68 13.57 -15.84 -0.50
C TYR A 68 14.32 -16.51 0.65
N VAL A 69 15.66 -16.45 0.62
CA VAL A 69 16.51 -17.03 1.68
C VAL A 69 16.26 -16.34 3.02
N SER A 70 16.18 -15.01 3.04
CA SER A 70 15.90 -14.24 4.26
C SER A 70 14.52 -14.57 4.86
N LEU A 71 13.49 -14.73 4.01
CA LEU A 71 12.16 -15.13 4.45
C LEU A 71 12.23 -16.47 5.18
N GLN A 72 12.85 -17.48 4.56
CA GLN A 72 12.94 -18.81 5.12
C GLN A 72 13.77 -18.88 6.41
N GLN A 73 14.90 -18.15 6.47
CA GLN A 73 15.86 -18.28 7.57
C GLN A 73 15.57 -17.37 8.76
N SER A 74 14.96 -16.20 8.55
CA SER A 74 14.90 -15.16 9.58
C SER A 74 13.51 -14.59 9.82
N HIS A 75 12.62 -14.60 8.83
CA HIS A 75 11.34 -13.93 8.96
C HIS A 75 10.19 -14.90 9.25
N LEU A 76 10.03 -15.94 8.43
CA LEU A 76 9.00 -16.95 8.66
C LEU A 76 9.12 -17.65 10.01
N PRO A 77 10.31 -18.04 10.51
CA PRO A 77 10.40 -18.71 11.80
C PRO A 77 9.76 -17.90 12.94
N ILE A 78 10.03 -16.59 12.98
CA ILE A 78 9.48 -15.68 13.99
C ILE A 78 7.98 -15.47 13.77
N LEU A 79 7.54 -15.30 12.52
CA LEU A 79 6.12 -15.11 12.22
C LEU A 79 5.29 -16.36 12.56
N VAL A 80 5.84 -17.56 12.38
CA VAL A 80 5.22 -18.83 12.75
C VAL A 80 5.23 -19.04 14.26
N GLU A 81 6.35 -18.76 14.92
CA GLU A 81 6.49 -18.86 16.39
C GLU A 81 5.41 -18.06 17.12
N HIS A 82 5.08 -16.89 16.57
CA HIS A 82 4.05 -16.01 17.11
C HIS A 82 2.64 -16.23 16.51
N GLY A 83 2.45 -17.25 15.67
CA GLY A 83 1.15 -17.57 15.09
C GLY A 83 0.60 -16.50 14.13
N VAL A 84 1.46 -15.59 13.65
CA VAL A 84 1.08 -14.54 12.70
C VAL A 84 0.89 -15.13 11.32
N VAL A 85 1.73 -16.08 10.93
CA VAL A 85 1.59 -16.82 9.67
C VAL A 85 1.64 -18.32 9.92
N GLU A 86 1.04 -19.07 9.00
CA GLU A 86 1.23 -20.51 8.89
C GLU A 86 2.11 -20.79 7.67
N TYR A 87 3.11 -21.65 7.84
CA TYR A 87 4.01 -22.06 6.76
C TYR A 87 4.00 -23.57 6.61
N ASP A 88 3.62 -24.05 5.43
CA ASP A 88 3.73 -25.45 5.05
C ASP A 88 5.04 -25.68 4.27
N PRO A 89 6.03 -26.39 4.85
CA PRO A 89 7.30 -26.66 4.19
C PRO A 89 7.19 -27.67 3.04
N ALA A 90 6.16 -28.52 3.02
CA ALA A 90 5.97 -29.52 1.97
C ALA A 90 5.48 -28.85 0.68
N SER A 91 4.46 -28.00 0.78
CA SER A 91 3.95 -27.23 -0.37
C SER A 91 4.65 -25.89 -0.60
N ARG A 92 5.49 -25.45 0.35
CA ARG A 92 6.15 -24.12 0.37
C ARG A 92 5.15 -22.98 0.27
N THR A 93 4.03 -23.10 0.96
CA THR A 93 3.00 -22.07 1.01
C THR A 93 2.98 -21.37 2.35
N VAL A 94 2.67 -20.08 2.33
CA VAL A 94 2.51 -19.23 3.50
C VAL A 94 1.08 -18.70 3.49
N GLY A 95 0.41 -18.75 4.62
CA GLY A 95 -0.92 -18.19 4.82
C GLY A 95 -1.02 -17.40 6.11
N ARG A 96 -2.18 -16.78 6.33
CA ARG A 96 -2.51 -16.07 7.58
C ARG A 96 -2.66 -17.08 8.72
N GLY A 97 -2.03 -16.80 9.86
CA GLY A 97 -2.21 -17.58 11.09
C GLY A 97 -3.28 -16.99 12.02
N PRO A 98 -3.54 -17.63 13.17
CA PRO A 98 -4.58 -17.20 14.11
C PRO A 98 -4.39 -15.78 14.66
N GLN A 99 -3.13 -15.30 14.75
CA GLN A 99 -2.80 -13.97 15.27
C GLN A 99 -2.61 -12.93 14.16
N PHE A 100 -2.87 -13.29 12.90
CA PHE A 100 -2.62 -12.41 11.77
C PHE A 100 -3.37 -11.08 11.88
N GLU A 101 -4.68 -11.13 12.13
CA GLU A 101 -5.53 -9.94 12.13
C GLU A 101 -5.13 -8.93 13.22
N ALA A 102 -4.77 -9.40 14.42
CA ALA A 102 -4.30 -8.52 15.50
C ALA A 102 -3.04 -7.72 15.11
N VAL A 103 -2.11 -8.36 14.38
CA VAL A 103 -0.87 -7.73 13.91
C VAL A 103 -1.11 -6.83 12.70
N ALA A 104 -1.96 -7.26 11.77
CA ALA A 104 -2.32 -6.50 10.57
C ALA A 104 -3.06 -5.20 10.93
N ASP A 105 -4.03 -5.27 11.84
CA ASP A 105 -4.77 -4.11 12.35
C ASP A 105 -3.82 -3.07 12.95
N TYR A 106 -2.84 -3.52 13.74
CA TYR A 106 -1.84 -2.61 14.31
C TYR A 106 -1.00 -1.93 13.22
N LEU A 107 -0.58 -2.67 12.18
CA LEU A 107 0.18 -2.13 11.05
C LEU A 107 -0.62 -1.08 10.26
N ALA A 108 -1.90 -1.34 10.01
CA ALA A 108 -2.79 -0.43 9.30
C ALA A 108 -2.99 0.88 10.08
N ASN A 109 -3.22 0.77 11.39
CA ASN A 109 -3.40 1.91 12.29
C ASN A 109 -2.12 2.75 12.45
N ALA A 110 -0.95 2.09 12.54
CA ALA A 110 0.34 2.77 12.60
C ALA A 110 0.66 3.55 11.32
N THR A 111 0.26 3.02 10.16
CA THR A 111 0.46 3.67 8.86
C THR A 111 -0.44 4.89 8.72
N THR A 112 -1.70 4.78 9.16
CA THR A 112 -2.67 5.90 9.12
C THR A 112 -2.25 7.05 10.04
N ALA A 113 -1.73 6.77 11.24
CA ALA A 113 -1.20 7.79 12.14
C ALA A 113 0.04 8.52 11.57
N ALA A 114 0.88 7.84 10.79
CA ALA A 114 2.00 8.45 10.10
C ALA A 114 1.55 9.32 8.91
N ALA A 115 0.52 8.88 8.18
CA ALA A 115 -0.09 9.66 7.10
C ALA A 115 -0.77 10.94 7.63
N ASP A 116 -1.43 10.88 8.79
CA ASP A 116 -2.05 12.03 9.47
C ASP A 116 -1.02 13.07 9.97
N ARG A 117 0.24 12.67 10.19
CA ARG A 117 1.32 13.63 10.52
C ARG A 117 1.92 14.32 9.29
N SER A 118 1.53 13.90 8.09
CA SER A 118 2.04 14.38 6.80
C SER A 118 1.07 15.37 6.13
N VAL A 119 0.45 16.28 6.89
CA VAL A 119 -0.42 17.32 6.31
C VAL A 119 0.41 18.53 5.90
N LEU A 120 0.89 18.54 4.66
CA LEU A 120 0.74 19.74 3.85
C LEU A 120 -0.63 19.61 3.18
N PRO A 121 -1.58 20.55 3.35
CA PRO A 121 -2.85 20.45 2.67
C PRO A 121 -2.62 20.78 1.21
N ASP A 122 -2.78 19.83 0.31
CA ASP A 122 -3.13 20.14 -1.07
C ASP A 122 -4.37 19.33 -1.48
N VAL A 123 -5.26 20.03 -2.17
CA VAL A 123 -6.70 19.85 -2.16
C VAL A 123 -7.11 18.63 -2.99
N THR A 124 -7.88 17.71 -2.40
CA THR A 124 -8.64 16.71 -3.17
C THR A 124 -9.79 17.39 -3.90
N VAL A 125 -9.62 17.67 -5.20
CA VAL A 125 -10.76 17.81 -6.12
C VAL A 125 -10.93 16.48 -6.84
N ALA A 126 -11.67 15.57 -6.20
CA ALA A 126 -12.40 14.55 -6.94
C ALA A 126 -13.83 15.05 -7.10
N SER A 127 -14.31 15.21 -8.33
CA SER A 127 -15.48 14.46 -8.85
C SER A 127 -16.00 15.00 -10.19
N VAL A 128 -16.35 14.04 -11.05
CA VAL A 128 -17.31 14.08 -12.16
C VAL A 128 -16.82 14.62 -13.50
N GLY A 129 -16.19 13.71 -14.27
CA GLY A 129 -16.47 13.68 -15.70
C GLY A 129 -17.93 13.26 -15.91
N LEU A 130 -18.73 14.18 -16.48
CA LEU A 130 -19.85 13.93 -17.41
C LEU A 130 -20.69 15.22 -17.53
N LEU A 131 -20.61 15.93 -18.67
CA LEU A 131 -21.81 16.57 -19.24
C LEU A 131 -21.68 16.80 -20.76
N VAL A 132 -22.35 15.91 -21.48
CA VAL A 132 -23.25 16.15 -22.63
C VAL A 132 -22.67 16.80 -23.91
N LEU A 133 -22.61 15.92 -24.92
CA LEU A 133 -22.79 16.14 -26.36
C LEU A 133 -23.32 17.52 -26.79
N ALA A 134 -22.50 18.30 -27.49
CA ALA A 134 -22.96 19.38 -28.36
C ALA A 134 -22.70 18.97 -29.81
N SER A 135 -23.81 18.72 -30.50
CA SER A 135 -23.96 18.18 -31.83
C SER A 135 -23.18 18.93 -32.90
N ASP A 136 -22.58 18.15 -33.81
CA ASP A 136 -22.26 18.58 -35.17
C ASP A 136 -23.52 19.19 -35.80
N ARG A 137 -23.40 20.42 -36.33
CA ARG A 137 -23.74 20.78 -37.73
C ARG A 137 -23.81 22.30 -37.93
N LEU A 138 -23.19 22.69 -39.05
CA LEU A 138 -23.56 23.79 -39.95
C LEU A 138 -23.15 25.23 -39.56
N GLY A 139 -22.02 25.63 -40.15
CA GLY A 139 -21.96 26.68 -41.17
C GLY A 139 -22.25 28.11 -40.73
N LEU A 140 -21.27 29.00 -40.93
CA LEU A 140 -21.41 30.07 -41.93
C LEU A 140 -20.07 30.76 -42.18
N ILE A 141 -19.80 30.98 -43.46
CA ILE A 141 -18.80 31.89 -44.01
C ILE A 141 -19.27 33.30 -43.65
N SER A 142 -18.44 34.11 -43.00
CA SER A 142 -18.67 35.56 -42.93
C SER A 142 -17.57 36.26 -43.72
N LEU A 143 -17.97 36.86 -44.83
CA LEU A 143 -17.18 37.59 -45.81
C LEU A 143 -17.65 39.05 -45.77
N GLY A 144 -16.71 40.00 -45.77
CA GLY A 144 -16.96 41.45 -45.80
C GLY A 144 -17.15 42.06 -44.41
N GLU A 145 -16.58 43.22 -44.04
CA GLU A 145 -16.23 44.40 -44.83
C GLU A 145 -15.09 45.17 -44.12
N GLY A 146 -14.09 45.65 -44.88
CA GLY A 146 -13.27 46.81 -44.50
C GLY A 146 -11.85 46.55 -43.99
N GLY A 147 -10.85 46.70 -44.87
CA GLY A 147 -9.45 46.94 -44.47
C GLY A 147 -8.41 46.31 -45.38
N VAL A 148 -7.94 47.08 -46.36
CA VAL A 148 -7.04 46.68 -47.47
C VAL A 148 -5.65 46.24 -47.02
N LEU A 149 -5.13 45.20 -47.68
CA LEU A 149 -3.76 44.66 -47.62
C LEU A 149 -2.70 45.69 -48.06
N LEU A 150 -1.61 45.81 -47.31
CA LEU A 150 -0.38 46.47 -47.76
C LEU A 150 0.63 45.41 -48.21
N VAL A 151 0.85 45.33 -49.51
CA VAL A 151 1.96 44.57 -50.13
C VAL A 151 3.15 45.52 -50.25
N SER A 152 4.28 45.17 -49.63
CA SER A 152 5.56 45.83 -49.90
C SER A 152 6.45 44.91 -50.74
N ALA A 153 6.61 45.23 -52.02
CA ALA A 153 7.72 44.78 -52.85
C ALA A 153 8.64 45.99 -53.04
N GLY A 154 9.86 45.92 -52.50
CA GLY A 154 10.92 46.90 -52.69
C GLY A 154 12.07 46.24 -53.46
N ALA A 155 12.50 46.92 -54.53
CA ALA A 155 13.51 46.52 -55.51
C ALA A 155 14.92 46.37 -54.93
#